data_AF-A0AAE4YAB7-F1
#
_entry.id   AF-A0AAE4YAB7-F1
#
_cell.length_a   1.000
_cell.length_b   1.000
_cell.length_c   1.000
_cell.angle_alpha   90.00
_cell.angle_beta   90.00
_cell.angle_gamma   90.00
#
_symmetry.space_group_name_H-M   'P 1'
#
loop_
_entity.id
_entity.type
_entity.pdbx_description
1 polymer ?
#
loop_
_entity_poly.entity_id
_entity_poly.type
_entity_poly.pdbx_seq_one_letter_code
_entity_poly.pdbx_strand_id
1 'polypeptide(L)'
;MTKLLPKCIALCASLALLSGCVEATSPASAPPTLEPGATSAVFTGTAKAVPFARALQLFDAVCIATAPNRFAGATAVMAANDVKVPSPMGTATLYSVEENLSFQIEGSGQDRRCSMVFGTNSSESTVVKAFVDRFGTKGMAEDGLAAVLDQKSGYLVIFEPTAPILGQRGIHLVAYDKRVN
;
A
#
# COMPACT_ATOMS: atom_id res chain seq x y z
N MET A 1 47.45 -33.66 29.04
CA MET A 1 48.87 -33.27 28.91
C MET A 1 49.04 -32.65 27.53
N THR A 2 49.10 -31.31 27.46
CA THR A 2 50.23 -30.48 26.92
C THR A 2 50.61 -30.75 25.46
N LYS A 3 50.87 -29.79 24.58
CA LYS A 3 50.77 -28.31 24.47
C LYS A 3 51.45 -28.02 23.10
N LEU A 4 51.10 -26.89 22.44
CA LEU A 4 51.98 -25.97 21.68
C LEU A 4 51.42 -25.50 20.31
N LEU A 5 50.81 -24.31 20.33
CA LEU A 5 51.09 -23.19 19.40
C LEU A 5 52.59 -22.79 19.50
N PRO A 6 53.21 -21.91 18.68
CA PRO A 6 52.64 -20.79 17.89
C PRO A 6 53.38 -20.46 16.56
N LYS A 7 52.95 -19.41 15.84
CA LYS A 7 53.84 -18.33 15.36
C LYS A 7 53.06 -17.18 14.70
N CYS A 8 53.00 -16.05 15.41
CA CYS A 8 52.92 -14.70 14.85
C CYS A 8 54.29 -14.27 14.26
N ILE A 9 54.33 -13.06 13.67
CA ILE A 9 55.45 -12.24 13.12
C ILE A 9 55.22 -12.04 11.61
N ALA A 10 55.24 -10.86 10.98
CA ALA A 10 55.43 -9.44 11.32
C ALA A 10 54.97 -8.65 10.06
N LEU A 11 54.27 -7.52 10.19
CA LEU A 11 54.76 -6.14 10.32
C LEU A 11 55.42 -5.53 9.05
N CYS A 12 54.90 -4.33 8.71
CA CYS A 12 55.51 -3.20 7.98
C CYS A 12 55.34 -3.07 6.45
N ALA A 13 54.39 -2.19 6.09
CA ALA A 13 54.58 -0.91 5.40
C ALA A 13 55.39 -0.87 4.09
N SER A 14 54.72 -0.43 3.03
CA SER A 14 55.30 0.39 1.96
C SER A 14 54.21 1.28 1.36
N LEU A 15 54.34 2.60 1.57
CA LEU A 15 53.67 3.64 0.78
C LEU A 15 54.28 3.64 -0.63
N ALA A 16 53.44 3.61 -1.67
CA ALA A 16 53.69 4.34 -2.93
C ALA A 16 52.38 4.47 -3.71
N LEU A 17 52.00 5.72 -3.98
CA LEU A 17 50.82 6.14 -4.72
C LEU A 17 50.85 5.64 -6.16
N LEU A 18 49.68 5.39 -6.77
CA LEU A 18 49.31 5.89 -8.11
C LEU A 18 47.83 5.57 -8.43
N SER A 19 47.04 6.63 -8.58
CA SER A 19 45.94 6.79 -9.55
C SER A 19 44.73 5.83 -9.53
N GLY A 20 43.65 6.30 -8.90
CA GLY A 20 42.31 6.26 -9.50
C GLY A 20 41.46 5.01 -9.28
N CYS A 21 40.58 5.07 -8.26
CA CYS A 21 39.23 4.53 -8.33
C CYS A 21 38.34 5.36 -7.39
N VAL A 22 37.33 5.98 -7.99
CA VAL A 22 36.31 6.81 -7.35
C VAL A 22 35.34 5.91 -6.57
N GLU A 23 34.79 6.47 -5.50
CA GLU A 23 33.82 5.93 -4.54
C GLU A 23 32.69 5.05 -5.10
N ALA A 24 32.32 4.04 -4.31
CA ALA A 24 30.92 3.60 -4.19
C ALA A 24 30.66 3.19 -2.73
N THR A 25 30.67 4.18 -1.83
CA THR A 25 29.98 4.04 -0.54
C THR A 25 28.49 3.93 -0.86
N SER A 26 27.97 2.71 -0.84
CA SER A 26 26.53 2.47 -0.95
C SER A 26 25.85 3.20 0.21
N PRO A 27 24.95 4.17 -0.03
CA PRO A 27 24.20 4.76 1.06
C PRO A 27 23.23 3.70 1.58
N ALA A 28 23.23 3.52 2.91
CA ALA A 28 22.19 2.80 3.62
C ALA A 28 20.83 3.32 3.14
N SER A 29 20.05 2.47 2.49
CA SER A 29 18.71 2.81 2.03
C SER A 29 17.88 3.21 3.24
N ALA A 30 17.57 4.50 3.32
CA ALA A 30 16.53 5.01 4.20
C ALA A 30 15.21 4.25 3.93
N PRO A 31 14.34 4.07 4.93
CA PRO A 31 13.01 3.50 4.70
C PRO A 31 12.30 4.30 3.60
N PRO A 32 11.51 3.64 2.73
CA PRO A 32 10.86 4.32 1.63
C PRO A 32 9.99 5.45 2.16
N THR A 33 10.32 6.68 1.78
CA THR A 33 9.47 7.85 1.95
C THR A 33 8.21 7.58 1.14
N LEU A 34 7.08 7.39 1.82
CA LEU A 34 5.77 7.36 1.18
C LEU A 34 5.52 8.78 0.64
N GLU A 35 5.77 9.00 -0.64
CA GLU A 35 5.30 10.22 -1.30
C GLU A 35 3.77 10.26 -1.21
N PRO A 36 3.16 11.41 -0.83
CA PRO A 36 1.72 11.58 -0.86
C PRO A 36 1.27 11.74 -2.32
N GLY A 37 1.31 10.63 -3.07
CA GLY A 37 0.84 10.51 -4.44
C GLY A 37 -0.66 10.26 -4.49
N ALA A 38 -1.47 11.14 -3.91
CA ALA A 38 -2.92 11.10 -4.14
C ALA A 38 -3.20 11.62 -5.55
N THR A 39 -3.35 10.72 -6.52
CA THR A 39 -3.90 11.06 -7.83
C THR A 39 -5.36 11.45 -7.65
N SER A 40 -5.64 12.75 -7.81
CA SER A 40 -6.99 13.31 -7.79
C SER A 40 -7.90 12.51 -8.73
N ALA A 41 -9.02 12.02 -8.21
CA ALA A 41 -10.01 11.33 -9.00
C ALA A 41 -10.57 12.29 -10.07
N VAL A 42 -10.28 12.03 -11.34
CA VAL A 42 -10.91 12.74 -12.47
C VAL A 42 -12.27 12.08 -12.70
N PHE A 43 -13.34 12.84 -12.51
CA PHE A 43 -14.70 12.35 -12.62
C PHE A 43 -15.58 13.31 -13.43
N THR A 44 -16.49 12.77 -14.24
CA THR A 44 -17.25 13.51 -15.29
C THR A 44 -18.78 13.59 -15.10
N GLY A 45 -19.39 13.19 -13.96
CA GLY A 45 -20.80 13.54 -13.70
C GLY A 45 -21.52 12.89 -12.50
N THR A 46 -22.00 13.67 -11.51
CA THR A 46 -22.88 13.25 -10.39
C THR A 46 -22.58 11.91 -9.67
N ALA A 47 -21.33 11.66 -9.24
CA ALA A 47 -20.96 10.42 -8.55
C ALA A 47 -21.61 10.35 -7.17
N LYS A 48 -22.29 9.24 -6.90
CA LYS A 48 -22.91 8.98 -5.59
C LYS A 48 -21.84 8.70 -4.54
N ALA A 49 -22.04 9.19 -3.32
CA ALA A 49 -21.19 8.82 -2.19
C ALA A 49 -21.28 7.32 -1.92
N VAL A 50 -20.18 6.70 -1.51
CA VAL A 50 -20.12 5.27 -1.21
C VAL A 50 -20.38 5.04 0.27
N PRO A 51 -21.40 4.26 0.67
CA PRO A 51 -21.53 3.81 2.05
C PRO A 51 -20.28 3.02 2.48
N PHE A 52 -19.72 3.30 3.66
CA PHE A 52 -18.44 2.69 4.05
C PHE A 52 -18.50 1.16 4.10
N ALA A 53 -19.64 0.57 4.51
CA ALA A 53 -19.85 -0.87 4.46
C ALA A 53 -19.76 -1.45 3.04
N ARG A 54 -20.30 -0.73 2.03
CA ARG A 54 -20.17 -1.14 0.61
C ARG A 54 -18.73 -1.03 0.15
N ALA A 55 -18.02 0.03 0.53
CA ALA A 55 -16.61 0.19 0.21
C ALA A 55 -15.76 -0.94 0.80
N LEU A 56 -15.98 -1.32 2.06
CA LEU A 56 -15.30 -2.47 2.68
C LEU A 56 -15.61 -3.79 1.97
N GLN A 57 -16.86 -4.05 1.60
CA GLN A 57 -17.22 -5.25 0.84
C GLN A 57 -16.50 -5.32 -0.52
N LEU A 58 -16.44 -4.19 -1.23
CA LEU A 58 -15.73 -4.10 -2.50
C LEU A 58 -14.22 -4.29 -2.30
N PHE A 59 -13.64 -3.64 -1.30
CA PHE A 59 -12.23 -3.78 -0.97
C PHE A 59 -11.86 -5.21 -0.60
N ASP A 60 -12.69 -5.90 0.20
CA ASP A 60 -12.50 -7.30 0.53
C ASP A 60 -12.57 -8.19 -0.72
N ALA A 61 -13.55 -7.99 -1.59
CA ALA A 61 -13.73 -8.80 -2.79
C ALA A 61 -12.62 -8.56 -3.83
N VAL A 62 -12.20 -7.31 -4.01
CA VAL A 62 -11.19 -6.94 -5.02
C VAL A 62 -9.79 -7.13 -4.48
N CYS A 63 -9.45 -6.54 -3.34
CA CYS A 63 -8.09 -6.52 -2.83
C CYS A 63 -7.79 -7.76 -1.98
N ILE A 64 -8.59 -8.06 -0.94
CA ILE A 64 -8.23 -9.12 0.01
C ILE A 64 -8.39 -10.53 -0.61
N ALA A 65 -9.50 -10.78 -1.29
CA ALA A 65 -9.80 -12.10 -1.85
C ALA A 65 -8.89 -12.47 -3.04
N THR A 66 -8.40 -11.49 -3.81
CA THR A 66 -7.52 -11.76 -4.96
C THR A 66 -6.03 -11.64 -4.63
N ALA A 67 -5.68 -11.03 -3.50
CA ALA A 67 -4.29 -10.89 -3.04
C ALA A 67 -3.50 -12.21 -2.99
N PRO A 68 -4.06 -13.38 -2.57
CA PRO A 68 -3.31 -14.65 -2.55
C PRO A 68 -2.70 -15.02 -3.89
N ASN A 69 -3.37 -14.63 -4.97
CA ASN A 69 -2.95 -14.85 -6.36
C ASN A 69 -2.31 -13.60 -6.96
N ARG A 70 -1.70 -12.73 -6.13
CA ARG A 70 -1.07 -11.48 -6.53
C ARG A 70 -2.01 -10.59 -7.34
N PHE A 71 -3.26 -10.50 -6.91
CA PHE A 71 -4.35 -9.75 -7.55
C PHE A 71 -4.70 -10.22 -8.97
N ALA A 72 -4.34 -11.45 -9.35
CA ALA A 72 -4.86 -12.06 -10.56
C ALA A 72 -6.39 -12.15 -10.49
N GLY A 73 -7.09 -11.62 -11.49
CA GLY A 73 -8.55 -11.58 -11.55
C GLY A 73 -9.21 -10.35 -10.91
N ALA A 74 -8.46 -9.50 -10.20
CA ALA A 74 -9.02 -8.30 -9.58
C ALA A 74 -9.69 -7.36 -10.59
N THR A 75 -9.12 -7.19 -11.79
CA THR A 75 -9.74 -6.41 -12.87
C THR A 75 -11.10 -6.95 -13.31
N ALA A 76 -11.29 -8.28 -13.30
CA ALA A 76 -12.58 -8.88 -13.61
C ALA A 76 -13.60 -8.60 -12.50
N VAL A 77 -13.19 -8.68 -11.23
CA VAL A 77 -14.04 -8.37 -10.07
C VAL A 77 -14.43 -6.88 -10.06
N MET A 78 -13.49 -5.98 -10.36
CA MET A 78 -13.73 -4.55 -10.52
C MET A 78 -14.77 -4.27 -11.62
N ALA A 79 -14.58 -4.86 -12.80
CA ALA A 79 -15.50 -4.70 -13.92
C ALA A 79 -16.91 -5.22 -13.61
N ALA A 80 -17.03 -6.32 -12.85
CA ALA A 80 -18.31 -6.87 -12.39
C ALA A 80 -19.04 -5.97 -11.38
N ASN A 81 -18.35 -4.97 -10.82
CA ASN A 81 -18.91 -3.97 -9.89
C ASN A 81 -18.89 -2.56 -10.50
N ASP A 82 -18.93 -2.44 -11.83
CA ASP A 82 -18.95 -1.19 -12.58
C ASP A 82 -17.75 -0.26 -12.36
N VAL A 83 -16.63 -0.80 -11.89
CA VAL A 83 -15.32 -0.13 -11.84
C VAL A 83 -14.53 -0.51 -13.09
N LYS A 84 -14.75 0.23 -14.17
CA LYS A 84 -14.24 -0.13 -15.51
C LYS A 84 -13.81 1.05 -16.37
N VAL A 85 -13.98 2.29 -15.91
CA VAL A 85 -13.57 3.47 -16.66
C VAL A 85 -12.06 3.69 -16.41
N PRO A 86 -11.19 3.50 -17.41
CA PRO A 86 -9.76 3.70 -17.20
C PRO A 86 -9.43 5.17 -17.00
N SER A 87 -8.37 5.42 -16.23
CA SER A 87 -7.82 6.76 -16.07
C SER A 87 -7.46 7.41 -17.41
N PRO A 88 -7.90 8.65 -17.68
CA PRO A 88 -7.50 9.37 -18.89
C PRO A 88 -6.00 9.73 -18.87
N MET A 89 -5.35 9.66 -17.70
CA MET A 89 -3.93 9.93 -17.52
C MET A 89 -3.04 8.70 -17.77
N GLY A 90 -3.62 7.57 -18.21
CA GLY A 90 -2.86 6.36 -18.54
C GLY A 90 -2.31 5.62 -17.31
N THR A 91 -2.83 5.88 -16.12
CA THR A 91 -2.48 5.12 -14.90
C THR A 91 -3.21 3.77 -14.88
N ALA A 92 -2.76 2.84 -14.02
CA ALA A 92 -3.45 1.57 -13.78
C ALA A 92 -4.76 1.71 -12.97
N THR A 93 -5.27 2.94 -12.84
CA THR A 93 -6.46 3.28 -12.06
C THR A 93 -7.72 3.07 -12.89
N LEU A 94 -8.71 2.37 -12.32
CA LEU A 94 -10.06 2.23 -12.84
C LEU A 94 -11.05 2.96 -11.93
N TYR A 95 -11.98 3.69 -12.53
CA TYR A 95 -13.01 4.45 -11.86
C TYR A 95 -14.37 3.76 -11.98
N SER A 96 -15.21 3.92 -10.95
CA SER A 96 -16.61 3.54 -11.01
C SER A 96 -17.40 4.43 -11.97
N VAL A 97 -18.38 3.84 -12.64
CA VAL A 97 -19.31 4.57 -13.52
C VAL A 97 -20.35 5.35 -12.70
N GLU A 98 -20.73 4.88 -11.52
CA GLU A 98 -21.86 5.42 -10.76
C GLU A 98 -21.47 6.04 -9.41
N GLU A 99 -20.39 5.55 -8.82
CA GLU A 99 -20.01 5.85 -7.44
C GLU A 99 -18.72 6.67 -7.39
N ASN A 100 -18.54 7.43 -6.31
CA ASN A 100 -17.33 8.20 -6.07
C ASN A 100 -16.22 7.28 -5.54
N LEU A 101 -15.76 6.35 -6.37
CA LEU A 101 -14.68 5.43 -6.04
C LEU A 101 -13.80 5.07 -7.22
N SER A 102 -12.56 4.73 -6.91
CA SER A 102 -11.58 4.19 -7.84
C SER A 102 -10.79 3.07 -7.18
N PHE A 103 -10.20 2.24 -8.03
CA PHE A 103 -9.23 1.23 -7.65
C PHE A 103 -7.97 1.39 -8.49
N GLN A 104 -6.83 1.06 -7.90
CA GLN A 104 -5.55 0.98 -8.59
C GLN A 104 -4.81 -0.27 -8.14
N ILE A 105 -4.29 -1.02 -9.10
CA ILE A 105 -3.41 -2.16 -8.83
C ILE A 105 -2.08 -1.86 -9.44
N GLU A 106 -1.05 -1.76 -8.61
CA GLU A 106 0.28 -1.32 -9.02
C GLU A 106 1.39 -2.13 -8.36
N GLY A 107 2.62 -1.91 -8.82
CA GLY A 107 3.78 -2.69 -8.41
C GLY A 107 3.94 -4.00 -9.20
N SER A 108 4.95 -4.77 -8.83
CA SER A 108 5.29 -6.04 -9.48
C SER A 108 5.78 -7.06 -8.46
N GLY A 109 5.65 -8.35 -8.76
CA GLY A 109 6.15 -9.42 -7.89
C GLY A 109 5.50 -9.38 -6.50
N GLN A 110 6.34 -9.24 -5.46
CA GLN A 110 5.93 -9.18 -4.05
C GLN A 110 5.57 -7.76 -3.59
N ASP A 111 5.92 -6.72 -4.35
CA ASP A 111 5.62 -5.31 -4.02
C ASP A 111 4.27 -4.86 -4.62
N ARG A 112 3.47 -5.81 -5.10
CA ARG A 112 2.19 -5.50 -5.70
C ARG A 112 1.20 -5.08 -4.61
N ARG A 113 0.47 -4.00 -4.86
CA ARG A 113 -0.55 -3.47 -3.94
C ARG A 113 -1.86 -3.18 -4.66
N CYS A 114 -2.95 -3.26 -3.91
CA CYS A 114 -4.29 -2.90 -4.34
C CYS A 114 -4.78 -1.75 -3.49
N SER A 115 -5.08 -0.62 -4.14
CA SER A 115 -5.53 0.61 -3.51
C SER A 115 -6.95 0.93 -3.94
N MET A 116 -7.77 1.40 -3.00
CA MET A 116 -9.12 1.90 -3.24
C MET A 116 -9.24 3.30 -2.66
N VAL A 117 -9.68 4.26 -3.46
CA VAL A 117 -9.98 5.63 -3.02
C VAL A 117 -11.46 5.89 -3.21
N PHE A 118 -12.16 6.43 -2.21
CA PHE A 118 -13.58 6.74 -2.33
C PHE A 118 -14.04 7.89 -1.44
N GLY A 119 -15.13 8.54 -1.85
CA GLY A 119 -15.85 9.52 -1.06
C GLY A 119 -17.03 8.89 -0.31
N THR A 120 -17.19 9.20 0.98
CA THR A 120 -18.30 8.72 1.80
C THR A 120 -18.99 9.83 2.58
N ASN A 121 -20.30 9.64 2.82
CA ASN A 121 -21.09 10.42 3.79
C ASN A 121 -21.26 9.69 5.13
N SER A 122 -20.59 8.55 5.31
CA SER A 122 -20.62 7.83 6.58
C SER A 122 -19.95 8.66 7.67
N SER A 123 -20.54 8.69 8.86
CA SER A 123 -19.91 9.37 10.01
C SER A 123 -18.58 8.72 10.37
N GLU A 124 -17.66 9.51 10.93
CA GLU A 124 -16.33 9.02 11.32
C GLU A 124 -16.41 7.84 12.28
N SER A 125 -17.33 7.88 13.26
CA SER A 125 -17.55 6.78 14.19
C SER A 125 -18.00 5.50 13.49
N THR A 126 -18.81 5.61 12.43
CA THR A 126 -19.24 4.45 11.62
C THR A 126 -18.07 3.88 10.82
N VAL A 127 -17.25 4.75 10.24
CA VAL A 127 -16.06 4.37 9.47
C VAL A 127 -15.05 3.63 10.37
N VAL A 128 -14.65 4.25 11.47
CA VAL A 128 -13.67 3.68 12.41
C VAL A 128 -14.19 2.36 12.98
N LYS A 129 -15.44 2.31 13.43
CA LYS A 129 -16.03 1.09 13.99
C LYS A 129 -16.02 -0.05 12.98
N ALA A 130 -16.51 0.17 11.76
CA ALA A 130 -16.57 -0.89 10.75
C ALA A 130 -15.17 -1.36 10.31
N PHE A 131 -14.18 -0.47 10.26
CA PHE A 131 -12.79 -0.83 9.99
C PHE A 131 -12.20 -1.70 11.10
N VAL A 132 -12.37 -1.28 12.36
CA VAL A 132 -11.93 -2.02 13.54
C VAL A 132 -12.63 -3.38 13.66
N ASP A 133 -13.94 -3.45 13.42
CA ASP A 133 -14.69 -4.70 13.46
C ASP A 133 -14.18 -5.70 12.39
N ARG A 134 -13.70 -5.20 11.25
CA ARG A 134 -13.20 -6.02 10.13
C ARG A 134 -11.74 -6.45 10.29
N PHE A 135 -10.85 -5.55 10.68
CA PHE A 135 -9.40 -5.77 10.68
C PHE A 135 -8.79 -5.84 12.09
N GLY A 136 -9.49 -5.32 13.10
CA GLY A 136 -9.03 -5.22 14.48
C GLY A 136 -8.42 -3.84 14.81
N THR A 137 -8.00 -3.68 16.06
CA THR A 137 -7.44 -2.41 16.59
C THR A 137 -5.91 -2.36 16.58
N LYS A 138 -5.23 -3.48 16.30
CA LYS A 138 -3.76 -3.56 16.37
C LYS A 138 -3.13 -2.77 15.21
N GLY A 139 -2.59 -1.59 15.50
CA GLY A 139 -1.89 -0.75 14.51
C GLY A 139 -2.64 0.52 14.10
N MET A 140 -3.68 0.92 14.84
CA MET A 140 -4.23 2.28 14.74
C MET A 140 -3.27 3.29 15.38
N ALA A 141 -2.88 4.32 14.63
CA ALA A 141 -2.13 5.48 15.11
C ALA A 141 -3.10 6.57 15.63
N GLU A 142 -2.57 7.50 16.43
CA GLU A 142 -3.35 8.58 17.06
C GLU A 142 -3.88 9.62 16.06
N ASP A 143 -3.30 9.71 14.86
CA ASP A 143 -3.67 10.63 13.78
C ASP A 143 -4.80 10.10 12.89
N GLY A 144 -5.36 8.94 13.21
CA GLY A 144 -6.43 8.29 12.45
C GLY A 144 -5.93 7.47 11.25
N LEU A 145 -4.62 7.38 11.03
CA LEU A 145 -4.04 6.36 10.15
C LEU A 145 -4.12 5.01 10.86
N ALA A 146 -4.54 3.97 10.15
CA ALA A 146 -4.51 2.62 10.70
C ALA A 146 -3.76 1.70 9.75
N ALA A 147 -2.63 1.16 10.21
CA ALA A 147 -1.86 0.15 9.50
C ALA A 147 -2.00 -1.17 10.26
N VAL A 148 -2.94 -2.00 9.81
CA VAL A 148 -3.33 -3.24 10.49
C VAL A 148 -2.86 -4.44 9.69
N LEU A 149 -2.12 -5.35 10.32
CA LEU A 149 -1.85 -6.66 9.74
C LEU A 149 -3.12 -7.52 9.91
N ASP A 150 -3.83 -7.77 8.82
CA ASP A 150 -4.98 -8.68 8.82
C ASP A 150 -4.46 -10.11 9.03
N GLN A 151 -4.58 -10.59 10.27
CA GLN A 151 -4.05 -11.89 10.67
C GLN A 151 -4.68 -13.07 9.91
N LYS A 152 -5.89 -12.87 9.35
CA LYS A 152 -6.57 -13.92 8.57
C LYS A 152 -5.99 -14.06 7.17
N SER A 153 -5.58 -12.95 6.56
CA SER A 153 -5.14 -12.91 5.16
C SER A 153 -3.62 -12.75 5.01
N GLY A 154 -2.93 -12.35 6.08
CA GLY A 154 -1.48 -12.11 6.10
C GLY A 154 -1.07 -10.79 5.43
N TYR A 155 -2.04 -9.90 5.16
CA TYR A 155 -1.81 -8.65 4.45
C TYR A 155 -1.76 -7.45 5.38
N LEU A 156 -0.89 -6.49 5.04
CA LEU A 156 -0.91 -5.18 5.66
C LEU A 156 -2.00 -4.36 4.98
N VAL A 157 -3.01 -3.99 5.75
CA VAL A 157 -4.08 -3.08 5.32
C VAL A 157 -3.84 -1.71 5.93
N ILE A 158 -3.74 -0.70 5.08
CA ILE A 158 -3.60 0.70 5.49
C ILE A 158 -4.91 1.43 5.22
N PHE A 159 -5.38 2.16 6.22
CA PHE A 159 -6.47 3.13 6.15
C PHE A 159 -5.88 4.52 6.28
N GLU A 160 -6.17 5.38 5.31
CA GLU A 160 -5.70 6.76 5.27
C GLU A 160 -6.87 7.70 4.96
N PRO A 161 -7.18 8.66 5.82
CA PRO A 161 -8.04 9.78 5.44
C PRO A 161 -7.37 10.57 4.31
N THR A 162 -8.14 10.97 3.29
CA THR A 162 -7.64 11.81 2.19
C THR A 162 -8.34 13.16 2.16
N ALA A 163 -7.90 14.04 1.25
CA ALA A 163 -8.65 15.25 0.93
C ALA A 163 -10.11 14.92 0.56
N PRO A 164 -11.07 15.80 0.88
CA PRO A 164 -12.47 15.60 0.52
C PRO A 164 -12.66 15.38 -0.98
N ILE A 165 -13.52 14.44 -1.36
CA ILE A 165 -13.80 14.10 -2.76
C ILE A 165 -15.23 14.52 -3.05
N LEU A 166 -15.40 15.54 -3.90
CA LEU A 166 -16.73 16.09 -4.25
C LEU A 166 -17.58 16.48 -3.02
N GLY A 167 -16.94 17.07 -2.01
CA GLY A 167 -17.60 17.49 -0.75
C GLY A 167 -17.88 16.35 0.24
N GLN A 168 -17.44 15.13 -0.07
CA GLN A 168 -17.57 13.94 0.78
C GLN A 168 -16.25 13.66 1.51
N ARG A 169 -16.30 12.91 2.61
CA ARG A 169 -15.08 12.46 3.29
C ARG A 169 -14.31 11.51 2.39
N GLY A 170 -13.08 11.85 2.04
CA GLY A 170 -12.20 11.00 1.24
C GLY A 170 -11.49 9.97 2.12
N ILE A 171 -11.48 8.72 1.66
CA ILE A 171 -10.80 7.60 2.33
C ILE A 171 -10.00 6.83 1.28
N HIS A 172 -8.80 6.42 1.68
CA HIS A 172 -7.92 5.54 0.94
C HIS A 172 -7.67 4.27 1.75
N LEU A 173 -7.94 3.12 1.13
CA LEU A 173 -7.64 1.80 1.66
C LEU A 173 -6.59 1.14 0.78
N VAL A 174 -5.55 0.57 1.38
CA VAL A 174 -4.46 -0.11 0.66
C VAL A 174 -4.21 -1.48 1.25
N ALA A 175 -4.15 -2.52 0.41
CA ALA A 175 -3.68 -3.85 0.79
C ALA A 175 -2.34 -4.15 0.12
N TYR A 176 -1.34 -4.47 0.94
CA TYR A 176 -0.02 -4.93 0.48
C TYR A 176 0.10 -6.45 0.62
N ASP A 177 0.68 -7.11 -0.39
CA ASP A 177 1.15 -8.50 -0.28
C ASP A 177 2.41 -8.58 0.60
N LYS A 178 2.24 -8.33 1.91
CA LYS A 178 3.31 -8.40 2.90
C LYS A 178 3.32 -9.74 3.63
N ARG A 179 3.20 -10.85 2.89
CA ARG A 179 3.46 -12.19 3.43
C ARG A 179 4.89 -12.20 3.98
N VAL A 180 5.01 -12.04 5.29
CA VAL A 180 6.27 -12.07 6.03
C VAL A 180 6.86 -13.46 5.84
N ASN A 181 7.97 -13.55 5.12
CA ASN A 181 8.81 -14.74 5.11
C ASN A 181 9.51 -14.89 6.46
#